data_AF-A0A9D8FSE6-F1
#
_entry.id   AF-A0A9D8FSE6-F1
#
_cell.length_a   1.000
_cell.length_b   1.000
_cell.length_c   1.000
_cell.angle_alpha   90.00
_cell.angle_beta   90.00
_cell.angle_gamma   90.00
#
_symmetry.space_group_name_H-M   'P 1'
#
loop_
_entity.id
_entity.type
_entity.pdbx_description
1 polymer ?
#
loop_
_entity_poly.entity_id
_entity_poly.type
_entity_poly.pdbx_seq_one_letter_code
_entity_poly.pdbx_strand_id
1 'polypeptide(L)'
;MEAFEFDFFDNNTIKKELSVSATEESLRKDTTIVSKKLDDYLNIYFDFSVLHKTISDENRINNERESFLRKKVTNQLIETIFDESFEFGLKSKSESIIEKQLNINALATRNWLNDIFIDFFDDEKIIIGILRIIGRFEENLIFPQGQTMALAALNHKNPEIKELGIRAFENWGTFNSIKVLENIELDIDWLCEYKKQVVEDIKEELYVSHS
;
A
#
# COMPACT_ATOMS: atom_id res chain seq x y z
N MET A 1 0.36 -18.83 -31.36
CA MET A 1 -1.04 -18.92 -31.80
C MET A 1 -1.33 -20.39 -31.97
N GLU A 2 -1.89 -21.04 -30.94
CA GLU A 2 -2.43 -22.39 -31.04
C GLU A 2 -3.81 -22.37 -30.39
N ALA A 3 -4.81 -22.67 -31.21
CA ALA A 3 -6.20 -22.83 -30.83
C ALA A 3 -6.39 -24.28 -30.37
N PHE A 4 -7.03 -24.48 -29.22
CA PHE A 4 -7.53 -25.79 -28.83
C PHE A 4 -9.02 -25.87 -29.18
N GLU A 5 -9.34 -26.80 -30.07
CA GLU A 5 -10.69 -27.19 -30.46
C GLU A 5 -11.45 -27.79 -29.27
N PHE A 6 -12.75 -27.46 -29.18
CA PHE A 6 -13.65 -27.95 -28.16
C PHE A 6 -14.43 -29.14 -28.75
N ASP A 7 -14.05 -30.36 -28.39
CA ASP A 7 -14.80 -31.55 -28.79
C ASP A 7 -16.14 -31.60 -28.04
N PHE A 8 -17.22 -31.45 -28.81
CA PHE A 8 -18.60 -31.60 -28.37
C PHE A 8 -18.85 -33.08 -28.07
N PHE A 9 -19.04 -33.44 -26.79
CA PHE A 9 -19.42 -34.81 -26.43
C PHE A 9 -20.84 -35.15 -26.93
N ASP A 10 -20.91 -36.23 -27.71
CA ASP A 10 -22.07 -36.74 -28.45
C ASP A 10 -23.15 -37.33 -27.52
N ASN A 11 -24.38 -36.81 -27.63
CA ASN A 11 -25.56 -37.18 -26.83
C ASN A 11 -26.11 -38.60 -27.13
N ASN A 12 -25.51 -39.34 -28.06
CA ASN A 12 -25.98 -40.68 -28.45
C ASN A 12 -25.43 -41.82 -27.59
N THR A 13 -24.40 -41.60 -26.76
CA THR A 13 -23.85 -42.65 -25.88
C THR A 13 -24.82 -43.02 -24.75
N ILE A 14 -25.72 -42.12 -24.36
CA ILE A 14 -26.64 -42.32 -23.22
C ILE A 14 -27.84 -43.22 -23.59
N LYS A 15 -28.15 -43.41 -24.87
CA LYS A 15 -29.38 -44.11 -25.27
C LYS A 15 -29.26 -45.62 -25.47
N LYS A 16 -28.05 -46.21 -25.40
CA LYS A 16 -27.86 -47.62 -25.78
C LYS A 16 -27.94 -48.64 -24.63
N GLU A 17 -28.09 -48.21 -23.37
CA GLU A 17 -28.18 -49.13 -22.22
C GLU A 17 -29.57 -49.22 -21.58
N LEU A 18 -30.62 -48.73 -22.24
CA LEU A 18 -32.01 -48.84 -21.76
C LEU A 18 -32.75 -49.99 -22.47
N SER A 19 -32.32 -51.22 -22.22
CA SER A 19 -33.17 -52.40 -22.45
C SER A 19 -32.89 -53.49 -21.43
N VAL A 20 -33.13 -53.21 -20.14
CA VAL A 20 -33.26 -54.25 -19.13
C VAL A 20 -34.39 -53.87 -18.18
N SER A 21 -35.33 -54.78 -17.99
CA SER A 21 -36.46 -54.68 -17.06
C SER A 21 -35.95 -54.54 -15.63
N ALA A 22 -35.85 -53.31 -15.15
CA ALA A 22 -35.51 -52.99 -13.77
C ALA A 22 -36.81 -52.77 -12.96
N THR A 23 -37.00 -53.55 -11.90
CA THR A 23 -38.07 -53.35 -10.92
C THR A 23 -37.90 -51.98 -10.23
N GLU A 24 -39.02 -51.36 -9.82
CA GLU A 24 -39.10 -50.00 -9.25
C GLU A 24 -38.13 -49.73 -8.08
N GLU A 25 -37.63 -50.78 -7.42
CA GLU A 25 -36.69 -50.70 -6.32
C GLU A 25 -35.22 -50.46 -6.75
N SER A 26 -34.81 -50.89 -7.96
CA SER A 26 -33.47 -50.57 -8.49
C SER A 26 -33.42 -49.13 -9.00
N LEU A 27 -34.48 -48.67 -9.67
CA LEU A 27 -34.64 -47.29 -10.11
C LEU A 27 -34.54 -46.28 -8.95
N ARG A 28 -35.15 -46.58 -7.79
CA ARG A 28 -35.07 -45.72 -6.59
C ARG A 28 -33.66 -45.61 -6.02
N LYS A 29 -32.87 -46.69 -6.02
CA LYS A 29 -31.48 -46.68 -5.55
C LYS A 29 -30.58 -45.89 -6.51
N ASP A 30 -30.78 -46.06 -7.81
CA ASP A 30 -30.01 -45.33 -8.83
C ASP A 30 -30.31 -43.84 -8.81
N THR A 31 -31.57 -43.40 -8.66
CA THR A 31 -31.88 -41.97 -8.47
C THR A 31 -31.27 -41.38 -7.20
N THR A 32 -31.21 -42.15 -6.10
CA THR A 32 -30.61 -41.68 -4.83
C THR A 32 -29.08 -41.55 -4.93
N ILE A 33 -28.42 -42.42 -5.70
CA ILE A 33 -26.97 -42.36 -5.94
C ILE A 33 -26.62 -41.21 -6.89
N VAL A 34 -27.42 -41.02 -7.94
CA VAL A 34 -27.26 -39.89 -8.88
C VAL A 34 -27.51 -38.56 -8.19
N SER A 35 -28.52 -38.46 -7.31
CA SER A 35 -28.77 -37.23 -6.55
C SER A 35 -27.62 -36.90 -5.59
N LYS A 36 -27.10 -37.89 -4.85
CA LYS A 36 -25.93 -37.69 -3.97
C LYS A 36 -24.69 -37.26 -4.73
N LYS A 37 -24.38 -37.89 -5.87
CA LYS A 37 -23.27 -37.46 -6.71
C LYS A 37 -23.47 -36.03 -7.21
N LEU A 38 -24.67 -35.67 -7.64
CA LEU A 38 -24.97 -34.32 -8.11
C LEU A 38 -24.83 -33.29 -6.98
N ASP A 39 -25.28 -33.63 -5.77
CA ASP A 39 -25.10 -32.80 -4.57
C ASP A 39 -23.62 -32.64 -4.22
N ASP A 40 -22.81 -33.69 -4.33
CA ASP A 40 -21.36 -33.63 -4.12
C ASP A 40 -20.68 -32.73 -5.18
N TYR A 41 -21.05 -32.85 -6.46
CA TYR A 41 -20.55 -31.97 -7.53
C TYR A 41 -20.97 -30.52 -7.34
N LEU A 42 -22.22 -30.27 -6.92
CA LEU A 42 -22.73 -28.94 -6.61
C LEU A 42 -22.04 -28.34 -5.39
N ASN A 43 -21.77 -29.15 -4.35
CA ASN A 43 -21.02 -28.72 -3.18
C ASN A 43 -19.58 -28.40 -3.53
N ILE A 44 -18.91 -29.19 -4.37
CA ILE A 44 -17.56 -28.91 -4.86
C ILE A 44 -17.53 -27.62 -5.69
N TYR A 45 -18.53 -27.40 -6.56
CA TYR A 45 -18.61 -26.19 -7.37
C TYR A 45 -18.94 -24.95 -6.53
N PHE A 46 -19.83 -25.09 -5.54
CA PHE A 46 -20.16 -24.04 -4.59
C PHE A 46 -18.94 -23.70 -3.73
N ASP A 47 -18.24 -24.70 -3.21
CA ASP A 47 -17.01 -24.54 -2.44
C ASP A 47 -15.89 -23.90 -3.28
N PHE A 48 -15.72 -24.28 -4.54
CA PHE A 48 -14.76 -23.65 -5.46
C PHE A 48 -15.14 -22.19 -5.79
N SER A 49 -16.43 -21.87 -5.92
CA SER A 49 -16.91 -20.50 -6.14
C SER A 49 -16.73 -19.61 -4.90
N VAL A 50 -16.88 -20.16 -3.70
CA VAL A 50 -16.61 -19.50 -2.43
C VAL A 50 -15.10 -19.34 -2.25
N LEU A 51 -14.30 -20.35 -2.60
CA LEU A 51 -12.84 -20.32 -2.57
C LEU A 51 -12.28 -19.25 -3.53
N HIS A 52 -12.81 -19.13 -4.75
CA HIS A 52 -12.43 -18.06 -5.69
C HIS A 52 -12.79 -16.65 -5.19
N LYS A 53 -13.87 -16.52 -4.41
CA LYS A 53 -14.23 -15.26 -3.73
C LYS A 53 -13.30 -14.95 -2.54
N THR A 54 -12.58 -15.96 -2.06
CA THR A 54 -11.63 -15.89 -0.94
C THR A 54 -10.18 -15.71 -1.42
N ILE A 55 -9.92 -15.80 -2.73
CA ILE A 55 -8.66 -15.33 -3.32
C ILE A 55 -8.70 -13.80 -3.24
N SER A 56 -8.09 -13.29 -2.18
CA SER A 56 -7.80 -11.87 -2.02
C SER A 56 -7.02 -11.38 -3.23
N ASP A 57 -7.67 -10.63 -4.11
CA ASP A 57 -6.96 -9.71 -4.99
C ASP A 57 -6.37 -8.61 -4.08
N GLU A 58 -5.06 -8.70 -3.82
CA GLU A 58 -4.33 -7.72 -3.01
C GLU A 58 -4.58 -6.30 -3.51
N ASN A 59 -4.72 -6.12 -4.84
CA ASN A 59 -5.06 -4.84 -5.43
C ASN A 59 -6.45 -4.36 -4.98
N ARG A 60 -7.44 -5.26 -4.93
CA ARG A 60 -8.78 -4.91 -4.43
C ARG A 60 -8.72 -4.48 -2.97
N ILE A 61 -8.00 -5.21 -2.11
CA ILE A 61 -7.85 -4.83 -0.69
C ILE A 61 -7.18 -3.47 -0.56
N ASN A 62 -6.08 -3.23 -1.29
CA ASN A 62 -5.38 -1.95 -1.27
C ASN A 62 -6.27 -0.82 -1.76
N ASN A 63 -6.98 -1.00 -2.87
CA ASN A 63 -7.89 0.00 -3.43
C ASN A 63 -9.06 0.32 -2.49
N GLU A 64 -9.67 -0.69 -1.87
CA GLU A 64 -10.73 -0.50 -0.87
C GLU A 64 -10.20 0.29 0.33
N ARG A 65 -8.97 -0.03 0.76
CA ARG A 65 -8.31 0.64 1.87
C ARG A 65 -7.98 2.10 1.55
N GLU A 66 -7.39 2.38 0.39
CA GLU A 66 -7.13 3.73 -0.07
C GLU A 66 -8.43 4.55 -0.18
N SER A 67 -9.49 3.96 -0.74
CA SER A 67 -10.82 4.60 -0.81
C SER A 67 -11.35 4.93 0.59
N PHE A 68 -11.18 4.02 1.56
CA PHE A 68 -11.54 4.30 2.95
C PHE A 68 -10.72 5.47 3.53
N LEU A 69 -9.40 5.45 3.37
CA LEU A 69 -8.51 6.50 3.88
C LEU A 69 -8.90 7.87 3.30
N ARG A 70 -9.08 7.94 1.98
CA ARG A 70 -9.53 9.15 1.27
C ARG A 70 -10.83 9.71 1.83
N LYS A 71 -11.85 8.84 1.99
CA LYS A 71 -13.22 9.26 2.35
C LYS A 71 -13.44 9.47 3.84
N LYS A 72 -12.66 8.82 4.70
CA LYS A 72 -12.92 8.75 6.15
C LYS A 72 -11.82 9.31 7.02
N VAL A 73 -10.58 9.41 6.52
CA VAL A 73 -9.43 9.79 7.34
C VAL A 73 -8.80 11.10 6.88
N THR A 74 -8.84 11.45 5.59
CA THR A 74 -8.20 12.67 5.05
C THR A 74 -8.60 13.93 5.81
N ASN A 75 -9.90 14.24 5.92
CA ASN A 75 -10.33 15.47 6.59
C ASN A 75 -9.86 15.51 8.04
N GLN A 76 -9.92 14.38 8.75
CA GLN A 76 -9.43 14.28 10.11
C GLN A 76 -7.93 14.59 10.19
N LEU A 77 -7.12 14.04 9.28
CA LEU A 77 -5.68 14.29 9.24
C LEU A 77 -5.39 15.77 8.94
N ILE A 78 -6.05 16.34 7.93
CA ILE A 78 -5.89 17.74 7.52
C ILE A 78 -6.26 18.69 8.65
N GLU A 79 -7.43 18.54 9.26
CA GLU A 79 -7.86 19.34 10.43
C GLU A 79 -6.86 19.21 11.59
N THR A 80 -6.38 18.00 11.85
CA THR A 80 -5.40 17.76 12.92
C THR A 80 -4.08 18.47 12.63
N ILE A 81 -3.56 18.41 11.40
CA ILE A 81 -2.34 19.15 11.00
C ILE A 81 -2.56 20.66 11.12
N PHE A 82 -3.75 21.15 10.78
CA PHE A 82 -4.07 22.57 10.89
C PHE A 82 -4.07 23.07 12.34
N ASP A 83 -4.56 22.27 13.27
CA ASP A 83 -4.72 22.64 14.68
C ASP A 83 -3.47 22.36 15.55
N GLU A 84 -2.49 21.63 15.01
CA GLU A 84 -1.33 21.21 15.78
C GLU A 84 -0.19 22.23 15.80
N SER A 85 0.33 22.48 17.01
CA SER A 85 1.70 22.93 17.21
C SER A 85 2.60 21.70 17.30
N PHE A 86 3.41 21.46 16.26
CA PHE A 86 4.42 20.40 16.31
C PHE A 86 5.49 20.75 17.33
N GLU A 87 5.46 20.08 18.48
CA GLU A 87 6.43 20.25 19.55
C GLU A 87 7.59 19.23 19.42
N PHE A 88 8.78 19.66 19.81
CA PHE A 88 9.96 18.80 19.77
C PHE A 88 9.89 17.73 20.86
N GLY A 89 10.23 16.49 20.52
CA GLY A 89 10.24 15.36 21.45
C GLY A 89 8.86 14.80 21.83
N LEU A 90 7.77 15.37 21.32
CA LEU A 90 6.41 14.88 21.57
C LEU A 90 5.79 14.31 20.29
N LYS A 91 5.20 13.13 20.44
CA LYS A 91 4.43 12.48 19.37
C LYS A 91 3.12 13.23 19.13
N SER A 92 2.88 13.62 17.88
CA SER A 92 1.67 14.36 17.51
C SER A 92 0.45 13.43 17.32
N LYS A 93 -0.76 13.99 17.33
CA LYS A 93 -1.98 13.24 17.01
C LYS A 93 -2.00 12.91 15.52
N SER A 94 -1.51 13.79 14.66
CA SER A 94 -1.38 13.50 13.22
C SER A 94 -0.42 12.33 12.95
N GLU A 95 0.73 12.25 13.64
CA GLU A 95 1.60 11.06 13.65
C GLU A 95 0.84 9.82 14.09
N SER A 96 0.07 9.91 15.17
CA SER A 96 -0.69 8.78 15.71
C SER A 96 -1.78 8.27 14.74
N ILE A 97 -2.42 9.17 13.98
CA ILE A 97 -3.37 8.81 12.92
C ILE A 97 -2.66 7.99 11.85
N ILE A 98 -1.52 8.48 11.36
CA ILE A 98 -0.76 7.86 10.26
C ILE A 98 -0.17 6.53 10.70
N GLU A 99 0.47 6.46 11.86
CA GLU A 99 1.04 5.23 12.42
C GLU A 99 -0.02 4.13 12.55
N LYS A 100 -1.22 4.47 13.04
CA LYS A 100 -2.34 3.54 13.07
C LYS A 100 -2.69 3.01 11.70
N GLN A 101 -2.66 3.85 10.65
CA GLN A 101 -2.98 3.38 9.30
C GLN A 101 -1.85 2.54 8.70
N LEU A 102 -0.58 2.92 8.94
CA LEU A 102 0.60 2.16 8.53
C LEU A 102 0.57 0.74 9.11
N ASN A 103 0.22 0.59 10.39
CA ASN A 103 0.09 -0.71 11.05
C ASN A 103 -1.04 -1.59 10.50
N ILE A 104 -2.04 -1.01 9.83
CA ILE A 104 -3.15 -1.75 9.21
C ILE A 104 -2.81 -2.14 7.76
N ASN A 105 -2.30 -1.19 6.98
CA ASN A 105 -1.87 -1.42 5.60
C ASN A 105 -0.88 -0.32 5.19
N ALA A 106 0.41 -0.62 5.28
CA ALA A 106 1.47 0.32 4.97
C ALA A 106 1.50 0.73 3.49
N LEU A 107 1.20 -0.17 2.55
CA LEU A 107 1.20 0.15 1.12
C LEU A 107 0.11 1.18 0.79
N ALA A 108 -1.14 0.88 1.12
CA ALA A 108 -2.27 1.79 0.89
C ALA A 108 -2.08 3.13 1.63
N THR A 109 -1.50 3.11 2.84
CA THR A 109 -1.25 4.33 3.62
C THR A 109 -0.18 5.21 2.97
N ARG A 110 0.94 4.63 2.50
CA ARG A 110 1.98 5.39 1.80
C ARG A 110 1.46 6.01 0.51
N ASN A 111 0.68 5.25 -0.28
CA ASN A 111 0.04 5.78 -1.49
C ASN A 111 -0.91 6.93 -1.16
N TRP A 112 -1.76 6.76 -0.15
CA TRP A 112 -2.68 7.80 0.31
C TRP A 112 -1.96 9.07 0.80
N LEU A 113 -0.85 8.94 1.54
CA LEU A 113 -0.03 10.08 1.95
C LEU A 113 0.57 10.81 0.76
N ASN A 114 1.10 10.07 -0.22
CA ASN A 114 1.64 10.65 -1.45
C ASN A 114 0.55 11.40 -2.22
N ASP A 115 -0.66 10.85 -2.30
CA ASP A 115 -1.78 11.52 -2.97
C ASP A 115 -2.16 12.82 -2.25
N ILE A 116 -2.23 12.83 -0.91
CA ILE A 116 -2.42 14.07 -0.15
C ILE A 116 -1.29 15.07 -0.44
N PHE A 117 -0.04 14.62 -0.43
CA PHE A 117 1.10 15.51 -0.68
C PHE A 117 1.05 16.14 -2.07
N ILE A 118 0.63 15.40 -3.09
CA ILE A 118 0.45 15.92 -4.46
C ILE A 118 -0.74 16.87 -4.52
N ASP A 119 -1.89 16.48 -3.96
CA ASP A 119 -3.13 17.25 -4.01
C ASP A 119 -3.04 18.59 -3.28
N PHE A 120 -2.18 18.68 -2.26
CA PHE A 120 -1.98 19.86 -1.42
C PHE A 120 -0.58 20.48 -1.59
N PHE A 121 0.12 20.21 -2.69
CA PHE A 121 1.52 20.67 -2.89
C PHE A 121 1.69 22.19 -2.83
N ASP A 122 0.63 22.96 -3.07
CA ASP A 122 0.60 24.41 -2.96
C ASP A 122 0.15 24.93 -1.58
N ASP A 123 -0.37 24.08 -0.71
CA ASP A 123 -0.71 24.40 0.69
C ASP A 123 0.49 24.13 1.59
N GLU A 124 1.29 25.18 1.79
CA GLU A 124 2.54 25.10 2.54
C GLU A 124 2.34 24.55 3.97
N LYS A 125 1.20 24.84 4.61
CA LYS A 125 0.95 24.37 5.98
C LYS A 125 0.74 22.86 6.03
N ILE A 126 0.02 22.32 5.06
CA ILE A 126 -0.18 20.87 4.94
C ILE A 126 1.14 20.17 4.58
N ILE A 127 1.89 20.71 3.62
CA ILE A 127 3.18 20.13 3.22
C ILE A 127 4.19 20.13 4.36
N ILE A 128 4.30 21.23 5.11
CA ILE A 128 5.12 21.30 6.33
C ILE A 128 4.70 20.22 7.33
N GLY A 129 3.39 20.07 7.58
CA GLY A 129 2.86 19.05 8.48
C GLY A 129 3.23 17.64 8.03
N ILE A 130 2.97 17.29 6.77
CA ILE A 130 3.30 15.98 6.20
C ILE A 130 4.80 15.70 6.31
N LEU A 131 5.67 16.63 5.92
CA LEU A 131 7.12 16.46 5.98
C LEU A 131 7.62 16.24 7.41
N ARG A 132 7.10 17.01 8.38
CA ARG A 132 7.43 16.83 9.80
C ARG A 132 7.04 15.45 10.32
N ILE A 133 5.89 14.94 9.90
CA ILE A 133 5.40 13.61 10.32
C ILE A 133 6.23 12.50 9.66
N ILE A 134 6.41 12.52 8.34
CA ILE A 134 7.12 11.44 7.64
C ILE A 134 8.59 11.36 8.03
N GLY A 135 9.24 12.50 8.29
CA GLY A 135 10.64 12.56 8.71
C GLY A 135 10.88 12.00 10.12
N ARG A 136 9.83 11.73 10.90
CA ARG A 136 9.92 11.10 12.22
C ARG A 136 9.71 9.58 12.19
N PHE A 137 9.22 9.03 11.08
CA PHE A 137 9.09 7.60 10.92
C PHE A 137 10.41 6.97 10.46
N GLU A 138 10.64 5.74 10.89
CA GLU A 138 11.69 4.87 10.37
C GLU A 138 11.63 4.81 8.84
N GLU A 139 12.81 4.87 8.20
CA GLU A 139 12.93 4.99 6.74
C GLU A 139 12.11 3.91 6.01
N ASN A 140 12.19 2.67 6.48
CA ASN A 140 11.55 1.50 5.88
C ASN A 140 10.01 1.53 5.91
N LEU A 141 9.40 2.25 6.86
CA LEU A 141 7.95 2.33 6.99
C LEU A 141 7.32 3.27 5.97
N ILE A 142 8.08 4.30 5.56
CA ILE A 142 7.63 5.34 4.63
C ILE A 142 8.19 5.17 3.22
N PHE A 143 9.20 4.30 3.03
CA PHE A 143 9.84 4.08 1.74
C PHE A 143 8.92 3.42 0.70
N PRO A 144 8.98 3.76 -0.59
CA PRO A 144 9.77 4.85 -1.18
C PRO A 144 9.07 6.22 -1.16
N GLN A 145 7.77 6.27 -0.82
CA GLN A 145 6.95 7.48 -0.95
C GLN A 145 7.50 8.63 -0.10
N GLY A 146 8.01 8.36 1.10
CA GLY A 146 8.60 9.38 1.96
C GLY A 146 9.82 10.05 1.33
N GLN A 147 10.72 9.28 0.73
CA GLN A 147 11.92 9.78 0.05
C GLN A 147 11.53 10.58 -1.18
N THR A 148 10.53 10.14 -1.95
CA THR A 148 10.06 10.89 -3.11
C THR A 148 9.40 12.21 -2.71
N MET A 149 8.65 12.24 -1.59
CA MET A 149 8.08 13.48 -1.05
C MET A 149 9.17 14.43 -0.55
N ALA A 150 10.14 13.94 0.23
CA ALA A 150 11.27 14.74 0.71
C ALA A 150 12.13 15.27 -0.45
N LEU A 151 12.38 14.46 -1.48
CA LEU A 151 13.08 14.87 -2.70
C LEU A 151 12.32 15.98 -3.46
N ALA A 152 11.00 15.86 -3.57
CA ALA A 152 10.17 16.90 -4.17
C ALA A 152 10.23 18.20 -3.36
N ALA A 153 10.23 18.11 -2.03
CA ALA A 153 10.31 19.25 -1.12
C ALA A 153 11.60 20.07 -1.30
N LEU A 154 12.73 19.43 -1.64
CA LEU A 154 14.01 20.13 -1.91
C LEU A 154 13.92 21.11 -3.09
N ASN A 155 12.97 20.93 -4.00
CA ASN A 155 12.73 21.81 -5.14
C ASN A 155 11.58 22.82 -4.92
N HIS A 156 10.98 22.84 -3.73
CA HIS A 156 9.82 23.70 -3.46
C HIS A 156 10.24 25.18 -3.27
N LYS A 157 9.40 26.14 -3.67
CA LYS A 157 9.73 27.59 -3.57
C LYS A 157 9.95 28.11 -2.14
N ASN A 158 9.31 27.48 -1.14
CA ASN A 158 9.41 27.88 0.27
C ASN A 158 10.67 27.25 0.90
N PRO A 159 11.61 28.07 1.45
CA PRO A 159 12.82 27.59 2.11
C PRO A 159 12.59 26.64 3.30
N GLU A 160 11.52 26.84 4.09
CA GLU A 160 11.18 25.95 5.22
C GLU A 160 10.85 24.54 4.74
N ILE A 161 10.14 24.43 3.61
CA ILE A 161 9.82 23.12 3.00
C ILE A 161 11.09 22.45 2.49
N LYS A 162 12.03 23.19 1.90
CA LYS A 162 13.34 22.66 1.51
C LYS A 162 14.12 22.16 2.72
N GLU A 163 14.18 22.95 3.79
CA GLU A 163 14.83 22.59 5.04
C GLU A 163 14.25 21.29 5.63
N LEU A 164 12.93 21.17 5.65
CA LEU A 164 12.26 19.94 6.12
C LEU A 164 12.56 18.73 5.24
N GLY A 165 12.76 18.92 3.93
CA GLY A 165 13.27 17.87 3.05
C GLY A 165 14.66 17.40 3.46
N ILE A 166 15.60 18.32 3.73
CA ILE A 166 16.94 17.98 4.23
C ILE A 166 16.85 17.26 5.58
N ARG A 167 16.05 17.79 6.51
CA ARG A 167 15.86 17.23 7.86
C ARG A 167 15.26 15.83 7.83
N ALA A 168 14.38 15.52 6.88
CA ALA A 168 13.87 14.16 6.72
C ALA A 168 15.02 13.18 6.36
N PHE A 169 15.88 13.56 5.43
CA PHE A 169 17.07 12.76 5.07
C PHE A 169 18.10 12.68 6.21
N GLU A 170 18.30 13.76 6.95
CA GLU A 170 19.10 13.79 8.20
C GLU A 170 18.59 12.76 9.19
N ASN A 171 17.29 12.80 9.52
CA ASN A 171 16.69 11.88 10.48
C ASN A 171 16.77 10.42 10.06
N TRP A 172 16.68 10.11 8.75
CA TRP A 172 16.85 8.74 8.28
C TRP A 172 18.30 8.28 8.33
N GLY A 173 19.27 9.18 8.14
CA GLY A 173 20.68 8.89 8.39
C GLY A 173 21.28 7.73 7.58
N THR A 174 20.78 7.44 6.38
CA THR A 174 21.23 6.28 5.60
C THR A 174 22.12 6.63 4.42
N PHE A 175 22.77 5.62 3.83
CA PHE A 175 23.51 5.78 2.57
C PHE A 175 22.62 6.33 1.44
N ASN A 176 21.31 6.03 1.45
CA ASN A 176 20.38 6.62 0.49
C ASN A 176 20.21 8.13 0.73
N SER A 177 20.13 8.57 1.99
CA SER A 177 20.12 10.00 2.34
C SER A 177 21.34 10.73 1.78
N ILE A 178 22.55 10.20 2.02
CA ILE A 178 23.80 10.76 1.46
C ILE A 178 23.71 10.85 -0.06
N LYS A 179 23.36 9.74 -0.72
CA LYS A 179 23.27 9.67 -2.17
C LYS A 179 22.32 10.73 -2.74
N VAL A 180 21.17 10.97 -2.11
CA VAL A 180 20.22 12.00 -2.55
C VAL A 180 20.80 13.40 -2.31
N LEU A 181 21.24 13.70 -1.10
CA LEU A 181 21.69 15.05 -0.72
C LEU A 181 22.95 15.50 -1.50
N GLU A 182 23.88 14.59 -1.80
CA GLU A 182 25.06 14.91 -2.62
C GLU A 182 24.72 15.24 -4.08
N ASN A 183 23.58 14.73 -4.60
CA ASN A 183 23.17 14.91 -5.99
C ASN A 183 22.13 16.02 -6.20
N ILE A 184 21.80 16.80 -5.17
CA ILE A 184 20.85 17.93 -5.26
C ILE A 184 21.56 19.27 -5.13
N GLU A 185 21.25 20.18 -6.03
CA GLU A 185 21.65 21.58 -5.95
C GLU A 185 20.54 22.41 -5.30
N LEU A 186 20.91 23.34 -4.42
CA LEU A 186 20.00 24.28 -3.79
C LEU A 186 20.44 25.70 -4.17
N ASP A 187 19.47 26.61 -4.22
CA ASP A 187 19.61 28.02 -4.62
C ASP A 187 19.79 28.97 -3.44
N ILE A 188 19.90 28.44 -2.22
CA ILE A 188 19.96 29.21 -0.98
C ILE A 188 21.20 28.78 -0.21
N ASP A 189 22.16 29.71 -0.05
CA ASP A 189 23.48 29.44 0.52
C ASP A 189 23.43 28.75 1.90
N TRP A 190 22.59 29.23 2.81
CA TRP A 190 22.51 28.63 4.15
C TRP A 190 21.95 27.20 4.12
N LEU A 191 21.08 26.87 3.16
CA LEU A 191 20.60 25.50 2.97
C LEU A 191 21.65 24.60 2.33
N CYS A 192 22.47 25.14 1.40
CA CYS A 192 23.64 24.43 0.89
C CYS A 192 24.60 24.05 2.00
N GLU A 193 24.79 24.96 2.97
CA GLU A 193 25.72 24.78 4.07
C GLU A 193 25.18 23.77 5.07
N TYR A 194 23.90 23.88 5.44
CA TYR A 194 23.21 22.90 6.27
C TYR A 194 23.24 21.50 5.63
N LYS A 195 22.95 21.40 4.33
CA LYS A 195 23.02 20.13 3.58
C LYS A 195 24.40 19.48 3.66
N LYS A 196 25.47 20.28 3.48
CA LYS A 196 26.86 19.77 3.56
C LYS A 196 27.15 19.24 4.97
N GLN A 197 26.74 19.98 6.00
CA GLN A 197 26.91 19.55 7.38
C GLN A 197 26.21 18.21 7.65
N VAL A 198 24.92 18.11 7.28
CA VAL A 198 24.15 16.86 7.41
C VAL A 198 24.83 15.68 6.70
N VAL A 199 25.34 15.89 5.49
CA VAL A 199 26.04 14.81 4.75
C VAL A 199 27.28 14.34 5.49
N GLU A 200 28.07 15.25 6.05
CA GLU A 200 29.26 14.88 6.81
C GLU A 200 28.90 14.19 8.13
N ASP A 201 27.91 14.70 8.86
CA ASP A 201 27.43 14.09 10.11
C ASP A 201 26.96 12.64 9.89
N ILE A 202 26.15 12.39 8.84
CA ILE A 202 25.69 11.03 8.50
C ILE A 202 26.89 10.12 8.15
N LYS A 203 27.88 10.62 7.40
CA LYS A 203 29.08 9.82 7.08
C LYS A 203 29.86 9.42 8.32
N GLU A 204 30.03 10.34 9.27
CA GLU A 204 30.71 10.08 10.54
C GLU A 204 29.97 9.02 11.35
N GLU A 205 28.65 9.13 11.50
CA GLU A 205 27.83 8.15 12.22
C GLU A 205 27.88 6.75 11.58
N LEU A 206 27.82 6.68 10.25
CA LEU A 206 27.93 5.40 9.52
C LEU A 206 29.34 4.80 9.64
N TYR A 207 30.39 5.61 9.72
CA TYR A 207 31.74 5.10 9.94
C TYR A 207 31.93 4.51 11.34
N VAL A 208 31.42 5.19 12.38
CA VAL A 208 31.49 4.74 13.78
C VAL A 208 30.71 3.44 13.99
N SER A 209 29.54 3.29 13.35
CA SER A 209 28.72 2.09 13.49
C SER A 209 29.29 0.82 12.83
N HIS A 210 30.29 0.97 11.95
CA HIS A 210 30.95 -0.14 11.25
C HIS A 210 32.40 -0.39 11.71
N SER A 211 32.88 0.34 12.73
CA SER A 211 34.22 0.21 13.33
C SER A 211 34.20 -0.63 14.60
#